data_AF-A0A3B0XTP4-F1
#
_entry.id   AF-A0A3B0XTP4-F1
#
_cell.length_a   1.000
_cell.length_b   1.000
_cell.length_c   1.000
_cell.angle_alpha   90.00
_cell.angle_beta   90.00
_cell.angle_gamma   90.00
#
_symmetry.space_group_name_H-M   'P 1'
#
loop_
_entity.id
_entity.type
_entity.pdbx_description
1 polymer ?
#
loop_
_entity_poly.entity_id
_entity_poly.type
_entity_poly.pdbx_seq_one_letter_code
_entity_poly.pdbx_strand_id
1 'polypeptide(L)'
;MVISKHHLNTDWGIEHVDQLSHDVWQALLADKPEVILIGTGPTLVFPHPSSYAPAIEQGIGVEFMDSGAACRTYNVLLSEDRQVIAGIILRGD
;
A
#
# COMPACT_ATOMS: atom_id res chain seq x y z
N MET A 1 -4.66 -2.99 7.42
CA MET A 1 -3.64 -2.28 8.22
C MET A 1 -2.65 -1.56 7.31
N VAL A 2 -2.00 -0.50 7.78
CA VAL A 2 -0.90 0.20 7.10
C VAL A 2 0.35 0.13 7.96
N ILE A 3 1.49 -0.12 7.34
CA ILE A 3 2.79 -0.26 7.99
C ILE A 3 3.79 0.64 7.26
N SER A 4 4.56 1.42 8.00
CA SER A 4 5.73 2.13 7.54
C SER A 4 6.87 1.92 8.54
N LYS A 5 8.08 2.39 8.21
CA LYS A 5 9.24 2.32 9.10
C LYS A 5 8.98 2.90 10.50
N HIS A 6 8.11 3.92 10.60
CA HIS A 6 7.88 4.67 11.83
C HIS A 6 6.47 4.51 12.41
N HIS A 7 5.54 3.92 11.66
CA HIS A 7 4.14 3.89 12.04
C HIS A 7 3.47 2.56 11.70
N LEU A 8 2.59 2.11 12.59
CA LEU A 8 1.72 0.96 12.39
C LEU A 8 0.29 1.41 12.69
N ASN A 9 -0.57 1.34 11.67
CA ASN A 9 -2.01 1.54 11.82
C ASN A 9 -2.75 0.22 11.56
N THR A 10 -3.20 -0.43 12.63
CA THR A 10 -4.00 -1.66 12.53
C THR A 10 -5.41 -1.42 12.03
N ASP A 11 -5.96 -0.23 12.31
CA ASP A 11 -7.36 0.15 12.09
C ASP A 11 -7.55 0.86 10.74
N TRP A 12 -6.88 0.37 9.70
CA TRP A 12 -6.93 0.98 8.36
C TRP A 12 -8.34 0.97 7.74
N GLY A 13 -9.18 -0.01 8.10
CA GLY A 13 -10.58 -0.08 7.67
C GLY A 13 -10.81 -0.39 6.18
N ILE A 14 -9.76 -0.72 5.42
CA ILE A 14 -9.85 -1.11 4.01
C ILE A 14 -9.95 -2.64 3.89
N GLU A 15 -11.04 -3.08 3.29
CA GLU A 15 -11.40 -4.48 3.06
C GLU A 15 -11.25 -4.88 1.58
N HIS A 16 -11.37 -3.93 0.65
CA HIS A 16 -11.18 -4.15 -0.78
C HIS A 16 -10.40 -3.01 -1.45
N VAL A 17 -9.64 -3.32 -2.50
CA VAL A 17 -8.83 -2.30 -3.22
C VAL A 17 -9.64 -1.18 -3.83
N ASP A 18 -10.92 -1.42 -4.15
CA ASP A 18 -11.81 -0.39 -4.68
C ASP A 18 -12.18 0.69 -3.65
N GLN A 19 -11.93 0.44 -2.36
CA GLN A 19 -12.12 1.42 -1.29
C GLN A 19 -10.92 2.37 -1.13
N LEU A 20 -9.85 2.20 -1.93
CA LEU A 20 -8.70 3.11 -1.98
C LEU A 20 -9.11 4.43 -2.64
N SER A 21 -9.82 5.26 -1.87
CA SER A 21 -10.30 6.57 -2.27
C SER A 21 -9.16 7.60 -2.32
N HIS A 22 -9.47 8.79 -2.84
CA HIS A 22 -8.52 9.91 -2.86
C HIS A 22 -7.94 10.21 -1.47
N ASP A 23 -8.79 10.21 -0.43
CA ASP A 23 -8.36 10.52 0.94
C ASP A 23 -7.42 9.45 1.51
N VAL A 24 -7.66 8.18 1.16
CA VAL A 24 -6.77 7.08 1.54
C VAL A 24 -5.41 7.25 0.89
N TRP A 25 -5.36 7.60 -0.40
CA TRP A 25 -4.10 7.88 -1.09
C TRP A 25 -3.39 9.10 -0.52
N GLN A 26 -4.10 10.19 -0.24
CA GLN A 26 -3.49 11.37 0.42
C GLN A 26 -2.84 11.01 1.76
N ALA A 27 -3.50 10.18 2.57
CA ALA A 27 -2.94 9.72 3.83
C ALA A 27 -1.66 8.87 3.63
N LEU A 28 -1.64 7.98 2.64
CA LEU A 28 -0.45 7.19 2.31
C LEU A 28 0.70 8.04 1.75
N LEU A 29 0.38 9.12 1.02
CA LEU A 29 1.35 10.01 0.39
C LEU A 29 1.93 11.04 1.37
N ALA A 30 1.28 11.28 2.51
CA ALA A 30 1.68 12.29 3.49
C ALA A 30 3.13 12.10 3.99
N ASP A 31 3.55 10.84 4.14
CA ASP A 31 4.89 10.46 4.60
C ASP A 31 5.94 10.47 3.47
N LYS A 32 5.55 10.84 2.23
CA LYS A 32 6.41 10.91 1.03
C LYS A 32 7.25 9.64 0.81
N PRO A 33 6.62 8.46 0.70
CA PRO A 33 7.33 7.22 0.46
C PRO A 33 7.98 7.21 -0.92
N GLU A 34 9.03 6.40 -1.09
CA GLU A 34 9.57 6.08 -2.41
C GLU A 34 8.74 5.01 -3.12
N VAL A 35 8.13 4.10 -2.35
CA VAL A 35 7.28 3.05 -2.89
C VAL A 35 6.13 2.71 -1.92
N ILE A 36 4.97 2.45 -2.49
CA ILE A 36 3.78 1.98 -1.80
C ILE A 36 3.46 0.57 -2.29
N LEU A 37 3.46 -0.39 -1.38
CA LEU A 37 3.01 -1.75 -1.64
C LEU A 37 1.57 -1.89 -1.16
N ILE A 38 0.68 -2.40 -2.01
CA ILE A 38 -0.68 -2.75 -1.63
C ILE A 38 -0.83 -4.27 -1.69
N GLY A 39 -0.97 -4.87 -0.52
CA GLY A 39 -1.39 -6.25 -0.34
C GLY A 39 -2.90 -6.36 -0.47
N THR A 40 -3.36 -7.03 -1.51
CA THR A 40 -4.76 -7.03 -1.96
C THR A 40 -5.61 -8.16 -1.39
N GLY A 41 -5.08 -8.89 -0.41
CA GLY A 41 -5.69 -10.08 0.17
C GLY A 41 -5.05 -11.37 -0.34
N PRO A 42 -5.80 -12.48 -0.47
CA PRO A 42 -5.26 -13.78 -0.89
C PRO A 42 -4.88 -13.82 -2.39
N THR A 43 -5.40 -12.90 -3.19
CA THR A 43 -5.22 -12.85 -4.64
C THR A 43 -4.95 -11.43 -5.09
N LEU A 44 -4.13 -11.27 -6.13
CA LEU A 44 -3.87 -9.99 -6.77
C LEU A 44 -5.15 -9.40 -7.39
N VAL A 45 -5.51 -8.18 -6.98
CA VAL A 45 -6.58 -7.38 -7.58
C VAL A 45 -6.05 -6.01 -7.95
N PHE A 46 -6.30 -5.56 -9.18
CA PHE A 46 -5.92 -4.21 -9.61
C PHE A 46 -7.12 -3.26 -9.48
N PRO A 47 -6.99 -2.15 -8.73
CA PRO A 47 -7.99 -1.11 -8.75
C PRO A 47 -7.93 -0.34 -10.07
N HIS A 48 -8.93 0.50 -10.32
CA HIS A 48 -8.92 1.39 -11.48
C HIS A 48 -7.70 2.34 -11.44
N PRO A 49 -6.98 2.56 -12.56
CA PRO A 49 -5.74 3.37 -12.58
C PRO A 49 -5.89 4.78 -12.01
N SER A 50 -7.09 5.38 -12.15
CA SER A 50 -7.36 6.71 -11.60
C SER A 50 -7.29 6.78 -10.08
N SER A 51 -7.41 5.64 -9.38
CA SER A 51 -7.27 5.58 -7.92
C SER A 51 -5.85 5.96 -7.50
N TYR A 52 -4.82 5.42 -8.16
CA TYR A 52 -3.42 5.57 -7.76
C TYR A 52 -2.58 6.46 -8.69
N ALA A 53 -3.15 7.00 -9.78
CA ALA A 53 -2.48 7.95 -10.66
C ALA A 53 -1.78 9.12 -9.92
N PRO A 54 -2.36 9.73 -8.86
CA PRO A 54 -1.70 10.82 -8.14
C PRO A 54 -0.36 10.42 -7.50
N ALA A 55 -0.18 9.15 -7.12
CA ALA A 55 1.08 8.66 -6.60
C ALA A 55 2.13 8.57 -7.72
N ILE A 56 1.74 8.04 -8.88
CA ILE A 56 2.61 7.92 -10.06
C ILE A 56 3.06 9.29 -10.55
N GLU A 57 2.16 10.27 -10.58
CA GLU A 57 2.46 11.67 -10.97
C GLU A 57 3.47 12.34 -10.03
N GLN A 58 3.55 11.89 -8.78
CA GLN A 58 4.55 12.33 -7.80
C GLN A 58 5.86 11.53 -7.88
N GLY A 59 5.99 10.60 -8.83
CA GLY A 59 7.16 9.74 -8.99
C GLY A 59 7.25 8.62 -7.96
N ILE A 60 6.16 8.33 -7.25
CA ILE A 60 6.10 7.29 -6.22
C ILE A 60 5.67 5.98 -6.88
N GLY A 61 6.49 4.93 -6.72
CA GLY A 61 6.15 3.62 -7.24
C GLY A 61 4.97 3.00 -6.48
N VAL A 62 4.00 2.44 -7.20
CA VAL A 62 2.87 1.72 -6.60
C VAL A 62 2.85 0.30 -7.14
N GLU A 63 2.89 -0.69 -6.25
CA GLU A 63 2.82 -2.10 -6.60
C GLU A 63 1.65 -2.79 -5.91
N PHE A 64 0.85 -3.51 -6.68
CA PHE A 64 -0.22 -4.36 -6.17
C PHE A 64 0.23 -5.82 -6.21
N MET A 65 -0.01 -6.56 -5.13
CA MET A 65 0.33 -7.99 -5.01
C MET A 65 -0.61 -8.68 -4.01
N ASP A 66 -0.52 -10.00 -3.86
CA ASP A 66 -1.18 -10.67 -2.73
C ASP A 66 -0.55 -10.20 -1.40
N SER A 67 -1.32 -10.21 -0.33
CA SER A 67 -0.88 -9.70 0.98
C SER A 67 0.33 -10.45 1.53
N GLY A 68 0.50 -11.74 1.20
CA GLY A 68 1.68 -12.50 1.59
C GLY A 68 2.94 -12.01 0.90
N ALA A 69 2.87 -11.75 -0.41
CA ALA A 69 3.96 -11.15 -1.17
C ALA A 69 4.29 -9.74 -0.67
N ALA A 70 3.28 -8.89 -0.43
CA ALA A 70 3.48 -7.53 0.07
C ALA A 70 4.28 -7.51 1.37
N CYS A 71 3.96 -8.40 2.33
CA CYS A 71 4.70 -8.52 3.58
C CYS A 71 6.17 -8.92 3.36
N ARG A 72 6.46 -9.84 2.43
CA ARG A 72 7.83 -10.24 2.13
C ARG A 72 8.62 -9.11 1.46
N THR A 73 8.03 -8.47 0.45
CA THR A 73 8.65 -7.35 -0.27
C THR A 73 8.90 -6.16 0.65
N TYR A 74 7.95 -5.85 1.54
CA TYR A 74 8.12 -4.83 2.57
C TYR A 74 9.38 -5.06 3.40
N ASN A 75 9.58 -6.30 3.89
CA ASN A 75 10.75 -6.62 4.70
C ASN A 75 12.07 -6.48 3.94
N VAL A 76 12.08 -6.85 2.65
CA VAL A 76 13.26 -6.67 1.78
C VAL A 76 13.58 -5.18 1.63
N LEU A 77 12.60 -4.37 1.23
CA LEU A 77 12.78 -2.94 1.01
C LEU A 77 13.12 -2.19 2.29
N LEU A 78 12.53 -2.59 3.42
CA LEU A 78 12.87 -2.06 4.73
C LEU A 78 14.34 -2.35 5.09
N SER A 79 14.85 -3.55 4.76
CA SER A 79 16.25 -3.90 4.98
C SER A 79 17.24 -3.12 4.09
N GLU A 80 16.75 -2.61 2.96
CA GLU A 80 17.49 -1.73 2.05
C GLU A 80 17.43 -0.24 2.46
N ASP A 81 16.85 0.07 3.63
CA ASP A 81 16.64 1.42 4.16
C ASP A 81 15.78 2.33 3.26
N ARG A 82 14.95 1.72 2.39
CA ARG A 82 14.03 2.45 1.52
C ARG A 82 12.83 2.99 2.32
N GLN A 83 12.29 4.13 1.89
CA GLN A 83 11.04 4.66 2.46
C GLN A 83 9.85 3.94 1.85
N VAL A 84 9.54 2.77 2.40
CA VAL A 84 8.42 1.91 1.97
C VAL A 84 7.22 2.05 2.91
N ILE A 85 6.03 2.12 2.32
CA ILE A 85 4.75 1.95 3.03
C ILE A 85 4.07 0.71 2.47
N ALA A 86 3.50 -0.13 3.34
CA ALA A 86 2.70 -1.29 2.97
C ALA A 86 1.27 -1.15 3.52
N GLY A 87 0.28 -1.10 2.62
CA GLY A 87 -1.13 -1.27 2.96
C GLY A 87 -1.53 -2.72 2.78
N ILE A 88 -1.89 -3.41 3.86
CA ILE A 88 -2.23 -4.85 3.85
C ILE A 88 -3.71 -5.05 4.14
N ILE A 89 -4.41 -5.63 3.17
CA ILE A 89 -5.79 -6.12 3.32
C ILE A 89 -5.72 -7.56 3.85
N LEU A 90 -6.33 -7.82 5.01
CA LEU A 90 -6.15 -9.08 5.75
C LEU A 90 -7.19 -10.16 5.43
N ARG A 91 -8.33 -9.77 4.83
CA ARG A 91 -9.34 -10.65 4.22
C ARG A 91 -10.42 -9.76 3.60
N GLY A 92 -10.75 -10.01 2.34
CA GLY A 92 -12.12 -9.81 1.85
C GLY A 92 -12.78 -11.18 1.94
N ASP A 93 -13.96 -11.25 2.54
CA ASP A 93 -14.79 -12.46 2.50
C ASP A 93 -15.26 -12.77 1.07
#